data_AF-A0A534RLA0-F1
#
_entry.id   AF-A0A534RLA0-F1
#
_cell.length_a   1.000
_cell.length_b   1.000
_cell.length_c   1.000
_cell.angle_alpha   90.00
_cell.angle_beta   90.00
_cell.angle_gamma   90.00
#
_symmetry.space_group_name_H-M   'P 1'
#
loop_
_entity.id
_entity.type
_entity.pdbx_description
1 polymer ?
#
loop_
_entity_poly.entity_id
_entity_poly.type
_entity_poly.pdbx_seq_one_letter_code
_entity_poly.pdbx_strand_id
1 'polypeptide(L)'
;MQRLLQWRREDAPEDKLKKLEGALEPYGFSLQEMVPLLAPLLSLPLPERYPPLTLTPQRQKQKTLEALLTWLLKEAERQAVRLDIEDLHWADPSTLEFLSLILDQVPTARLLVVLTFRPEFMPPWPVRSHVTQITLSRSRSAAWPVNRQR
;
A
#
# COMPACT_ATOMS: atom_id res chain seq x y z
N MET A 1 1.64 -5.95 1.87
CA MET A 1 2.26 -6.35 0.58
C MET A 1 3.19 -7.56 0.68
N GLN A 2 4.08 -7.69 1.68
CA GLN A 2 5.04 -8.82 1.76
C GLN A 2 4.39 -10.22 1.75
N ARG A 3 3.20 -10.38 2.34
CA ARG A 3 2.49 -11.67 2.36
C ARG A 3 1.94 -12.10 1.00
N LEU A 4 1.63 -11.13 0.12
CA LEU A 4 1.13 -11.41 -1.24
C LEU A 4 2.25 -11.89 -2.17
N LEU A 5 3.44 -11.30 -2.04
CA LEU A 5 4.59 -11.61 -2.89
C LEU A 5 5.47 -12.76 -2.36
N GLN A 6 5.29 -13.16 -1.10
CA GLN A 6 6.10 -14.20 -0.43
C GLN A 6 7.62 -14.00 -0.59
N TRP A 7 8.06 -12.73 -0.64
CA TRP A 7 9.48 -12.42 -0.71
C TRP A 7 10.18 -12.77 0.59
N ARG A 8 11.32 -13.41 0.44
CA ARG A 8 12.31 -13.60 1.49
C ARG A 8 13.45 -12.61 1.26
N ARG A 9 14.13 -12.21 2.34
CA ARG A 9 15.19 -11.20 2.25
C ARG A 9 16.33 -11.69 1.37
N GLU A 10 16.63 -12.98 1.49
CA GLU A 10 17.66 -13.75 0.81
C GLU A 10 17.32 -14.15 -0.64
N ASP A 11 16.09 -13.92 -1.13
CA ASP A 11 15.76 -14.24 -2.52
C ASP A 11 16.61 -13.39 -3.48
N ALA A 12 17.14 -14.04 -4.53
CA ALA A 12 17.82 -13.34 -5.62
C ALA A 12 16.86 -12.37 -6.33
N PRO A 13 17.36 -11.28 -6.95
CA PRO A 13 16.52 -10.32 -7.65
C PRO A 13 15.64 -10.94 -8.75
N GLU A 14 16.16 -11.96 -9.43
CA GLU A 14 15.43 -12.71 -10.46
C GLU A 14 14.26 -13.50 -9.88
N ASP A 15 14.43 -14.10 -8.70
CA ASP A 15 13.36 -14.83 -8.01
C ASP A 15 12.29 -13.87 -7.49
N LYS A 16 12.69 -12.71 -6.99
CA LYS A 16 11.75 -11.65 -6.59
C LYS A 16 10.93 -11.15 -7.76
N LEU A 17 11.54 -11.01 -8.95
CA LEU A 17 10.85 -10.64 -10.17
C LEU A 17 9.86 -11.72 -10.62
N LYS A 18 10.25 -12.99 -10.63
CA LYS A 18 9.33 -14.11 -10.93
C LYS A 18 8.13 -14.14 -9.98
N LYS A 19 8.38 -13.87 -8.68
CA LYS A 19 7.30 -13.75 -7.69
C LYS A 19 6.38 -12.56 -7.95
N LEU A 20 6.91 -11.43 -8.44
CA LEU A 20 6.09 -10.30 -8.88
C LEU A 20 5.22 -10.68 -10.09
N GLU A 21 5.81 -11.32 -11.11
CA GLU A 21 5.10 -11.79 -12.29
C GLU A 21 3.96 -12.76 -11.91
N GLY A 22 4.28 -13.81 -11.14
CA GLY A 22 3.30 -14.79 -10.67
C GLY A 22 2.25 -14.20 -9.72
N ALA A 23 2.55 -13.11 -9.01
CA ALA A 23 1.55 -12.40 -8.23
C ALA A 23 0.58 -11.60 -9.11
N LEU A 24 0.99 -11.13 -10.29
CA LEU A 24 0.15 -10.35 -11.20
C LEU A 24 -0.70 -11.22 -12.13
N GLU A 25 -0.22 -12.41 -12.49
CA GLU A 25 -0.90 -13.36 -13.39
C GLU A 25 -2.38 -13.62 -13.06
N PRO A 26 -2.78 -13.87 -11.79
CA PRO A 26 -4.17 -14.21 -11.46
C PRO A 26 -5.18 -13.11 -11.75
N TYR A 27 -4.73 -11.86 -11.95
CA TYR A 27 -5.60 -10.72 -12.23
C TYR A 27 -5.74 -10.43 -13.73
N GLY A 28 -5.06 -11.18 -14.59
CA GLY A 28 -5.10 -10.99 -16.04
C GLY A 28 -4.42 -9.70 -16.52
N PHE A 29 -3.48 -9.16 -15.74
CA PHE A 29 -2.75 -7.96 -16.14
C PHE A 29 -1.75 -8.22 -17.27
N SER A 30 -1.52 -7.20 -18.09
CA SER A 30 -0.37 -7.20 -19.00
C SER A 30 0.93 -7.05 -18.20
N LEU A 31 1.70 -8.14 -18.07
CA LEU A 31 3.01 -8.10 -17.41
C LEU A 31 3.94 -7.08 -18.10
N GLN A 32 3.82 -6.93 -19.42
CA GLN A 32 4.59 -5.97 -20.22
C GLN A 32 4.30 -4.51 -19.84
N GLU A 33 3.13 -4.21 -19.28
CA GLU A 33 2.77 -2.88 -18.83
C GLU A 33 3.02 -2.70 -17.32
N MET A 34 2.69 -3.71 -16.51
CA MET A 34 2.74 -3.61 -15.05
C MET A 34 4.16 -3.74 -14.50
N VAL A 35 4.95 -4.71 -14.99
CA VAL A 35 6.27 -5.01 -14.43
C VAL A 35 7.24 -3.83 -14.57
N PRO A 36 7.33 -3.14 -15.72
CA PRO A 36 8.19 -1.96 -15.84
C PRO A 36 7.82 -0.82 -14.88
N LEU A 37 6.55 -0.69 -14.51
CA LEU A 37 6.07 0.34 -13.58
C LEU A 37 6.35 -0.02 -12.11
N LEU A 38 6.32 -1.30 -11.76
CA LEU A 38 6.40 -1.79 -10.38
C LEU A 38 7.82 -2.23 -9.98
N ALA A 39 8.59 -2.85 -10.88
CA ALA A 39 9.93 -3.35 -10.57
C ALA A 39 10.88 -2.26 -10.01
N PRO A 40 10.93 -1.03 -10.57
CA PRO A 40 11.77 0.03 -10.03
C PRO A 40 11.39 0.44 -8.59
N LEU A 41 10.09 0.50 -8.28
CA LEU A 41 9.59 0.82 -6.93
C LEU A 41 10.10 -0.20 -5.90
N LEU A 42 10.30 -1.43 -6.35
CA LEU A 42 10.72 -2.57 -5.53
C LEU A 42 12.23 -2.81 -5.58
N SER A 43 12.98 -1.89 -6.22
CA SER A 43 14.43 -2.00 -6.44
C SER A 43 14.85 -3.28 -7.16
N LEU A 44 14.00 -3.77 -8.08
CA LEU A 44 14.29 -4.95 -8.89
C LEU A 44 14.89 -4.54 -10.24
N PRO A 45 15.96 -5.21 -10.70
CA PRO A 45 16.49 -5.00 -12.04
C PRO A 45 15.45 -5.45 -13.07
N LEU A 46 15.27 -4.66 -14.12
CA LEU A 46 14.35 -4.95 -15.21
C LEU A 46 15.10 -5.70 -16.33
N PRO A 47 14.77 -6.96 -16.65
CA PRO A 47 15.41 -7.69 -17.73
C PRO A 47 15.04 -7.13 -19.11
N GLU A 48 15.88 -7.37 -20.12
CA GLU A 48 15.71 -6.85 -21.50
C GLU A 48 14.39 -7.25 -22.19
N ARG A 49 13.72 -8.31 -21.70
CA ARG A 49 12.41 -8.75 -22.22
C ARG A 49 11.28 -7.75 -21.98
N TYR A 50 11.51 -6.76 -21.13
CA TYR A 50 10.57 -5.70 -20.83
C TYR A 50 11.01 -4.39 -21.50
N PRO A 51 10.13 -3.73 -22.27
CA PRO A 51 10.48 -2.50 -22.93
C PRO A 51 10.76 -1.39 -21.89
N PRO A 52 11.73 -0.50 -22.16
CA PRO A 52 11.96 0.64 -21.30
C PRO A 52 10.74 1.57 -21.32
N LEU A 53 10.43 2.18 -20.18
CA LEU A 53 9.39 3.18 -20.09
C LEU A 53 9.84 4.46 -20.80
N THR A 54 9.25 4.76 -21.95
CA THR A 54 9.46 6.01 -22.69
C THR A 54 8.50 7.11 -22.20
N LEU A 55 8.54 7.39 -20.90
CA LEU A 55 7.66 8.35 -20.23
C LEU A 55 8.47 9.43 -19.49
N THR A 56 7.86 10.61 -19.34
CA THR A 56 8.40 11.59 -18.39
C THR A 56 8.29 11.05 -16.96
N PRO A 57 9.17 11.45 -16.03
CA PRO A 57 9.11 10.99 -14.64
C PRO A 57 7.73 11.19 -13.98
N GLN A 58 7.06 12.32 -14.26
CA GLN A 58 5.73 12.62 -13.76
C GLN A 58 4.68 11.66 -14.31
N ARG A 59 4.74 11.36 -15.63
CA ARG A 59 3.80 10.43 -16.25
C ARG A 59 4.04 8.99 -15.81
N GLN A 60 5.30 8.61 -15.60
CA GLN A 60 5.66 7.32 -15.02
C GLN A 60 5.11 7.18 -13.59
N LYS A 61 5.33 8.16 -12.72
CA LYS A 61 4.77 8.18 -11.36
C LYS A 61 3.25 7.99 -11.39
N GLN A 62 2.55 8.76 -12.21
CA GLN A 62 1.09 8.66 -12.34
C GLN A 62 0.66 7.24 -12.74
N LYS A 63 1.28 6.67 -13.78
CA LYS A 63 1.00 5.30 -14.21
C LYS A 63 1.32 4.26 -13.14
N THR A 64 2.39 4.44 -12.37
CA THR A 64 2.73 3.54 -11.26
C THR A 64 1.65 3.59 -10.17
N LEU A 65 1.16 4.77 -9.80
CA LEU A 65 0.07 4.90 -8.83
C LEU A 65 -1.23 4.27 -9.33
N GLU A 66 -1.57 4.47 -10.60
CA GLU A 66 -2.73 3.84 -11.26
C GLU A 66 -2.61 2.31 -11.30
N ALA A 67 -1.43 1.79 -11.61
CA ALA A 67 -1.14 0.35 -11.62
C ALA A 67 -1.30 -0.25 -10.21
N LEU A 68 -0.72 0.39 -9.19
CA LEU A 68 -0.86 -0.04 -7.80
C LEU A 68 -2.32 -0.03 -7.33
N LEU A 69 -3.06 1.03 -7.66
CA LEU A 69 -4.48 1.14 -7.31
C LEU A 69 -5.29 0.05 -7.99
N THR A 70 -5.08 -0.15 -9.30
CA THR A 70 -5.79 -1.16 -10.09
C THR A 70 -5.53 -2.56 -9.53
N TRP A 71 -4.27 -2.85 -9.16
CA TRP A 71 -3.93 -4.11 -8.51
C TRP A 71 -4.65 -4.28 -7.17
N LEU A 72 -4.64 -3.26 -6.31
CA LEU A 72 -5.34 -3.31 -5.03
C LEU A 72 -6.86 -3.54 -5.20
N LEU A 73 -7.49 -2.85 -6.16
CA LEU A 73 -8.93 -3.01 -6.43
C LEU A 73 -9.26 -4.39 -6.97
N LYS A 74 -8.42 -4.96 -7.85
CA LYS A 74 -8.59 -6.33 -8.34
C LYS A 74 -8.44 -7.37 -7.24
N GLU A 75 -7.59 -7.11 -6.26
CA GLU A 75 -7.52 -7.97 -5.09
C GLU A 75 -8.76 -7.80 -4.19
N ALA A 76 -9.26 -6.57 -4.02
CA ALA A 76 -10.49 -6.29 -3.29
C ALA A 76 -11.74 -6.94 -3.91
N GLU A 77 -11.79 -7.08 -5.25
CA GLU A 77 -12.86 -7.82 -5.94
C GLU A 77 -12.89 -9.29 -5.50
N ARG A 78 -11.71 -9.93 -5.37
CA ARG A 78 -11.58 -11.35 -5.01
C ARG A 78 -11.85 -11.57 -3.52
N GLN A 79 -11.26 -10.74 -2.66
CA GLN A 79 -11.39 -10.86 -1.20
C GLN A 79 -11.36 -9.49 -0.52
N ALA A 80 -11.98 -9.37 0.65
CA ALA A 80 -11.90 -8.13 1.41
C ALA A 80 -10.44 -7.85 1.82
N VAL A 81 -9.95 -6.65 1.52
CA VAL A 81 -8.57 -6.25 1.84
C VAL A 81 -8.58 -5.25 2.98
N ARG A 82 -7.80 -5.56 4.00
CA ARG A 82 -7.47 -4.64 5.10
C ARG A 82 -6.10 -4.04 4.87
N LEU A 83 -6.02 -2.71 4.90
CA LEU A 83 -4.80 -1.94 4.77
C LEU A 83 -4.57 -1.15 6.06
N ASP A 84 -3.57 -1.55 6.83
CA ASP A 84 -3.12 -0.83 8.01
C ASP A 84 -1.87 -0.04 7.65
N ILE A 85 -1.91 1.29 7.85
CA ILE A 85 -0.77 2.18 7.64
C ILE A 85 -0.52 2.94 8.92
N GLU A 86 0.66 2.68 9.46
CA GLU A 86 1.11 3.27 10.70
C GLU A 86 2.06 4.43 10.44
N ASP A 87 2.18 5.31 11.44
CA ASP A 87 3.10 6.45 11.41
C ASP A 87 2.99 7.30 10.14
N LEU A 88 1.75 7.51 9.66
CA LEU A 88 1.46 8.20 8.41
C LEU A 88 2.04 9.63 8.34
N HIS A 89 2.34 10.23 9.49
CA HIS A 89 3.04 11.51 9.62
C HIS A 89 4.48 11.51 9.07
N TRP A 90 5.07 10.34 8.79
CA TRP A 90 6.36 10.18 8.13
C TRP A 90 6.25 9.78 6.65
N ALA A 91 5.03 9.61 6.13
CA ALA A 91 4.84 9.27 4.74
C ALA A 91 5.34 10.39 3.82
N ASP A 92 6.05 10.02 2.76
CA ASP A 92 6.45 10.96 1.72
C ASP A 92 5.22 11.43 0.91
N PRO A 93 5.34 12.55 0.16
CA PRO A 93 4.22 13.08 -0.61
C PRO A 93 3.59 12.11 -1.61
N SER A 94 4.36 11.19 -2.20
CA SER A 94 3.82 10.22 -3.18
C SER A 94 2.99 9.13 -2.51
N THR A 95 3.37 8.71 -1.30
CA THR A 95 2.56 7.81 -0.48
C THR A 95 1.23 8.46 -0.07
N LEU A 96 1.24 9.74 0.30
CA LEU A 96 0.02 10.49 0.64
C LEU A 96 -0.92 10.66 -0.57
N GLU A 97 -0.36 10.92 -1.75
CA GLU A 97 -1.12 10.99 -3.01
C GLU A 97 -1.77 9.65 -3.32
N PHE A 98 -1.02 8.54 -3.22
CA PHE A 98 -1.56 7.20 -3.42
C PHE A 98 -2.70 6.89 -2.44
N LEU A 99 -2.53 7.28 -1.17
CA LEU A 99 -3.57 7.07 -0.16
C LEU A 99 -4.84 7.86 -0.45
N SER A 100 -4.72 9.09 -0.95
CA SER A 100 -5.88 9.85 -1.40
C SER A 100 -6.66 9.09 -2.47
N LEU A 101 -5.97 8.49 -3.45
CA LEU A 101 -6.59 7.69 -4.50
C LEU A 101 -7.30 6.45 -3.94
N ILE A 102 -6.68 5.74 -2.98
CA ILE A 102 -7.30 4.58 -2.33
C ILE A 102 -8.56 5.00 -1.59
N LEU A 103 -8.49 6.07 -0.80
CA LEU A 103 -9.60 6.56 -0.01
C LEU A 103 -10.80 6.97 -0.90
N ASP A 104 -10.57 7.37 -2.15
CA ASP A 104 -11.64 7.70 -3.11
C ASP A 104 -12.44 6.45 -3.51
N GLN A 105 -11.81 5.28 -3.47
CA GLN A 105 -12.42 4.00 -3.88
C GLN A 105 -13.05 3.23 -2.72
N VAL A 106 -12.73 3.57 -1.46
CA VAL A 106 -13.27 2.88 -0.26
C VAL A 106 -14.80 2.75 -0.26
N PRO A 107 -15.61 3.75 -0.69
CA PRO A 107 -17.08 3.62 -0.67
C PRO A 107 -17.62 2.52 -1.58
N THR A 108 -16.88 2.13 -2.62
CA THR A 108 -17.34 1.19 -3.66
C THR A 108 -16.54 -0.10 -3.70
N ALA A 109 -15.41 -0.17 -3.00
CA ALA A 109 -14.54 -1.34 -2.95
C ALA A 109 -14.63 -2.09 -1.61
N ARG A 110 -14.27 -3.38 -1.59
CA ARG A 110 -14.19 -4.20 -0.37
C ARG A 110 -12.89 -3.91 0.41
N LEU A 111 -12.72 -2.65 0.79
CA LEU A 111 -11.52 -2.13 1.45
C LEU A 111 -11.84 -1.63 2.87
N LEU A 112 -11.00 -2.03 3.82
CA LEU A 112 -10.92 -1.40 5.14
C LEU A 112 -9.54 -0.77 5.29
N VAL A 113 -9.50 0.56 5.42
CA VAL A 113 -8.24 1.30 5.58
C VAL A 113 -8.16 1.85 7.00
N VAL A 114 -7.11 1.50 7.73
CA VAL A 114 -6.81 2.01 9.07
C VAL A 114 -5.53 2.83 8.98
N LEU A 115 -5.63 4.11 9.29
CA LEU A 115 -4.52 5.05 9.26
C LEU A 115 -4.22 5.53 10.67
N THR A 116 -2.96 5.44 11.11
CA THR A 116 -2.53 6.01 12.39
C THR A 116 -1.48 7.10 12.16
N PHE A 117 -1.63 8.22 12.87
CA PHE A 117 -0.73 9.37 12.80
C PHE A 117 -0.75 10.17 14.09
N ARG A 118 0.24 11.03 14.25
CA ARG A 118 0.31 11.95 15.39
C ARG A 118 -0.80 13.01 15.31
N PRO A 119 -1.40 13.44 16.43
CA PRO A 119 -2.51 14.41 16.42
C PRO A 119 -2.23 15.72 15.68
N GLU A 120 -0.97 16.16 15.63
CA GLU A 120 -0.51 17.36 14.93
C GLU A 120 -0.41 17.21 13.41
N PHE A 121 -0.46 15.97 12.88
CA PHE A 121 -0.43 15.74 11.44
C PHE A 121 -1.80 16.02 10.84
N MET A 122 -1.80 16.84 9.79
CA MET A 122 -2.98 17.16 9.00
C MET A 122 -2.92 16.40 7.67
N PRO A 123 -3.72 15.33 7.49
CA PRO A 123 -3.76 14.64 6.23
C PRO A 123 -4.20 15.57 5.09
N PRO A 124 -3.61 15.47 3.89
CA PRO A 124 -3.83 16.44 2.80
C PRO A 124 -5.15 16.23 2.02
N TRP A 125 -6.00 15.30 2.44
CA TRP A 125 -7.30 15.04 1.81
C TRP A 125 -8.45 15.69 2.61
N PRO A 126 -9.55 16.06 1.94
CA PRO A 126 -10.71 16.65 2.60
C PRO A 126 -11.38 15.66 3.55
N VAL A 127 -12.25 16.19 4.41
CA VAL A 127 -13.16 15.37 5.23
C VAL A 127 -14.09 14.56 4.31
N ARG A 128 -14.26 13.28 4.61
CA ARG A 128 -15.09 12.35 3.83
C ARG A 128 -16.08 11.67 4.76
N SER A 129 -17.33 11.48 4.32
CA SER A 129 -18.38 10.87 5.14
C SER A 129 -18.09 9.42 5.54
N HIS A 130 -17.30 8.71 4.74
CA HIS A 130 -16.87 7.33 4.98
C HIS A 130 -15.56 7.21 5.77
N VAL A 131 -15.00 8.32 6.26
CA VAL A 131 -13.79 8.33 7.10
C VAL A 131 -14.18 8.71 8.52
N THR A 132 -13.84 7.85 9.48
CA THR A 132 -14.01 8.13 10.91
C THR A 132 -12.65 8.37 11.54
N GLN A 133 -12.50 9.50 12.24
CA GLN A 133 -11.29 9.81 13.00
C GLN A 133 -11.52 9.51 14.48
N ILE A 134 -10.62 8.72 15.06
CA ILE A 134 -10.64 8.37 16.49
C ILE A 134 -9.38 8.96 17.13
N THR A 135 -9.57 9.96 18.00
CA THR A 135 -8.46 10.52 18.78
C THR A 135 -8.21 9.66 20.00
N LEU A 136 -7.05 8.99 20.01
CA LEU A 136 -6.62 8.20 21.17
C LEU A 136 -6.01 9.13 22.21
N SER A 137 -6.68 9.27 23.36
CA SER A 137 -6.08 9.94 24.52
C SER A 137 -5.04 9.03 25.15
N ARG A 138 -3.99 9.62 25.73
CA ARG A 138 -2.97 8.86 26.46
C ARG A 138 -3.67 8.09 27.58
N SER A 139 -3.65 6.76 27.48
CA SER A 139 -4.09 5.90 28.57
C SER A 139 -3.23 6.19 29.79
N ARG A 140 -3.81 6.82 30.81
CA ARG A 140 -3.23 6.74 32.16
C ARG A 140 -3.42 5.29 32.56
N SER A 141 -2.33 4.55 32.71
CA SER A 141 -2.36 3.21 33.28
C SER A 141 -3.22 3.25 34.54
N ALA A 142 -4.39 2.61 34.50
CA ALA A 142 -5.01 2.15 35.72
C ALA A 142 -3.96 1.23 36.36
N ALA A 143 -3.46 1.62 37.53
CA ALA A 143 -2.55 0.80 38.29
C ALA A 143 -3.14 -0.62 38.35
N TRP A 144 -2.44 -1.57 37.74
CA TRP A 144 -2.80 -2.98 37.86
C TRP A 144 -2.84 -3.27 39.36
N PRO A 145 -3.99 -3.68 39.95
CA PRO A 145 -4.03 -3.99 41.35
C PRO A 145 -3.18 -5.24 41.55
N VAL A 146 -1.94 -5.04 42.03
CA VAL A 146 -1.14 -6.11 42.60
C VAL A 146 -1.89 -6.55 43.84
N ASN A 147 -2.68 -7.62 43.70
CA ASN A 147 -3.29 -8.33 44.79
C ASN A 147 -2.15 -8.92 45.64
N ARG A 148 -1.69 -8.18 46.66
CA ARG A 148 -0.89 -8.77 47.73
C ARG A 148 -1.84 -9.47 48.69
N GLN A 149 -2.01 -10.76 48.49
CA GLN A 149 -2.39 -11.64 49.59
C GLN A 149 -1.19 -11.76 50.54
N ARG A 150 -1.34 -11.26 51.76
CA ARG A 150 -1.16 -11.99 53.03
C ARG A 150 -1.28 -11.04 54.21
#